data_AF-A0A8H5WU50-F1
#
_entry.id   AF-A0A8H5WU50-F1
#
_cell.length_a   1.000
_cell.length_b   1.000
_cell.length_c   1.000
_cell.angle_alpha   90.00
_cell.angle_beta   90.00
_cell.angle_gamma   90.00
#
_symmetry.space_group_name_H-M   'P 1'
#
loop_
_entity.id
_entity.type
_entity.pdbx_description
1 polymer ?
#
loop_
_entity_poly.entity_id
_entity_poly.type
_entity_poly.pdbx_seq_one_letter_code
_entity_poly.pdbx_strand_id
1 'polypeptide(L)'
;MFRSFTRLHARVLLHKQDELAELEQRLDQLDQKDSKIDSYRLLTNRHISGDTERRALLSDIEIKLNEFNSLLESLLAHLERPEPDESQIKSVRNWVDGKRPVVYSETTFLNDRSDLKRARHTMEKGGLENLLARYICEIGRSESKAHQSLETGSCLTLSDYHTSCYHFGRANRSFVLSTACPDATLHHCGLHVHLLISALLADVV
;
A
#
# COMPACT_ATOMS: atom_id res chain seq x y z
N MET A 1 -2.26 16.53 -4.37
CA MET A 1 -2.24 15.40 -3.42
C MET A 1 -3.65 14.84 -3.38
N PHE A 2 -3.80 13.53 -3.29
CA PHE A 2 -5.10 12.89 -3.22
C PHE A 2 -5.04 11.69 -2.29
N ARG A 3 -6.21 11.18 -1.90
CA ARG A 3 -6.37 10.02 -1.03
C ARG A 3 -6.36 8.73 -1.85
N SER A 4 -5.56 7.72 -1.50
CA SER A 4 -5.47 6.45 -2.25
C SER A 4 -6.56 5.45 -1.88
N PHE A 5 -7.20 5.61 -0.72
CA PHE A 5 -8.25 4.71 -0.23
C PHE A 5 -7.81 3.25 -0.23
N THR A 6 -6.55 2.97 0.12
CA THR A 6 -5.94 1.64 -0.02
C THR A 6 -6.76 0.56 0.69
N ARG A 7 -7.22 0.86 1.91
CA ARG A 7 -8.07 -0.05 2.70
C ARG A 7 -9.40 -0.36 2.02
N LEU A 8 -9.99 0.61 1.33
CA LEU A 8 -11.27 0.40 0.64
C LEU A 8 -11.06 -0.45 -0.61
N HIS A 9 -10.01 -0.16 -1.40
CA HIS A 9 -9.65 -0.98 -2.55
C HIS A 9 -9.37 -2.43 -2.16
N ALA A 10 -8.63 -2.67 -1.07
CA ALA A 10 -8.36 -4.02 -0.57
C ALA A 10 -9.65 -4.78 -0.23
N ARG A 11 -10.63 -4.12 0.39
CA ARG A 11 -11.94 -4.74 0.70
C ARG A 11 -12.73 -5.10 -0.56
N VAL A 12 -12.73 -4.22 -1.56
CA VAL A 12 -13.41 -4.49 -2.83
C VAL A 12 -12.72 -5.63 -3.57
N LEU A 13 -11.39 -5.69 -3.57
CA LEU A 13 -10.63 -6.81 -4.14
C LEU A 13 -10.96 -8.13 -3.46
N LEU A 14 -10.97 -8.19 -2.13
CA LEU A 14 -11.33 -9.39 -1.38
C LEU A 14 -12.75 -9.85 -1.73
N HIS A 15 -13.70 -8.92 -1.79
CA HIS A 15 -15.07 -9.25 -2.20
C HIS A 15 -15.13 -9.84 -3.62
N LYS A 16 -14.34 -9.32 -4.56
CA LYS A 16 -14.24 -9.86 -5.93
C LYS A 16 -13.57 -11.23 -5.98
N GLN A 17 -12.60 -11.49 -5.11
CA GLN A 17 -11.98 -12.82 -4.97
C GLN A 17 -12.98 -13.85 -4.47
N ASP A 18 -13.79 -13.48 -3.49
CA ASP A 18 -14.86 -14.35 -2.99
C ASP A 18 -15.88 -14.67 -4.10
N GLU A 19 -16.33 -13.66 -4.87
CA GLU A 19 -17.22 -13.88 -6.04
C GLU A 19 -16.60 -14.85 -7.06
N LEU A 20 -15.31 -14.70 -7.37
CA LEU A 20 -14.61 -15.58 -8.31
C LEU A 20 -14.43 -17.00 -7.78
N ALA A 21 -14.16 -17.16 -6.47
CA ALA A 21 -14.03 -18.46 -5.84
C ALA A 21 -15.35 -19.24 -5.87
N GLU A 22 -16.49 -18.57 -5.68
CA GLU A 22 -17.82 -19.21 -5.83
C GLU A 22 -18.07 -19.67 -7.27
N LEU A 23 -17.70 -18.87 -8.26
CA LEU A 23 -17.85 -19.23 -9.67
C LEU A 23 -16.92 -20.39 -10.07
N GLU A 24 -15.68 -20.39 -9.58
CA GLU A 24 -14.71 -21.47 -9.77
C GLU A 24 -15.25 -22.78 -9.17
N GLN A 25 -15.73 -22.75 -7.92
CA GLN A 25 -16.34 -23.91 -7.28
C GLN A 25 -17.55 -24.43 -8.06
N ARG A 26 -18.38 -23.53 -8.61
CA ARG A 26 -19.52 -23.94 -9.45
C ARG A 26 -19.08 -24.58 -10.76
N LEU A 27 -18.01 -24.08 -11.37
CA LEU A 27 -17.43 -24.65 -12.58
C LEU A 27 -16.87 -26.05 -12.29
N ASP A 28 -16.12 -26.21 -11.20
CA ASP A 28 -15.60 -27.51 -10.77
C ASP A 28 -16.70 -28.54 -10.52
N GLN A 29 -17.84 -28.12 -9.97
CA GLN A 29 -19.00 -28.99 -9.79
C GLN A 29 -19.61 -29.43 -11.11
N LEU A 30 -19.67 -28.55 -12.12
CA LEU A 30 -20.12 -28.92 -13.46
C LEU A 30 -19.12 -29.90 -14.11
N ASP A 31 -17.83 -29.61 -14.01
CA ASP A 31 -16.76 -30.47 -14.55
C ASP A 31 -16.78 -31.86 -13.88
N GLN A 32 -17.05 -31.92 -12.57
CA GLN A 32 -17.20 -33.19 -11.86
C GLN A 32 -18.47 -33.95 -12.26
N LYS A 33 -19.57 -33.27 -12.60
CA LYS A 33 -20.78 -33.92 -13.11
C LYS A 33 -20.56 -34.45 -14.53
N ASP A 34 -19.92 -33.65 -15.39
CA ASP A 34 -19.65 -34.02 -16.78
C ASP A 34 -18.68 -35.19 -16.86
N SER A 35 -17.61 -35.20 -16.05
CA SER A 35 -16.67 -36.33 -16.01
C SER A 35 -17.32 -37.66 -15.58
N LYS A 36 -18.37 -37.62 -14.75
CA LYS A 36 -19.14 -38.81 -14.36
C LYS A 36 -20.06 -39.31 -15.46
N ILE A 37 -20.56 -38.41 -16.32
CA ILE A 37 -21.49 -38.75 -17.40
C ILE A 37 -20.72 -39.19 -18.65
N ASP A 38 -19.69 -38.43 -19.02
CA ASP A 38 -18.84 -38.69 -20.17
C ASP A 38 -17.46 -38.06 -19.97
N SER A 39 -16.46 -38.89 -19.67
CA SER A 39 -15.08 -38.46 -19.45
C SER A 39 -14.45 -37.76 -20.66
N TYR A 40 -14.99 -37.94 -21.87
CA TYR A 40 -14.45 -37.31 -23.08
C TYR A 40 -14.98 -35.89 -23.31
N ARG A 41 -16.05 -35.46 -22.61
CA ARG A 41 -16.59 -34.09 -22.73
C ARG A 41 -15.59 -33.01 -22.32
N LEU A 42 -14.77 -33.29 -21.29
CA LEU A 42 -13.76 -32.34 -20.81
C LEU A 42 -12.49 -32.30 -21.68
N LEU A 43 -12.26 -33.34 -22.50
CA LEU A 43 -11.05 -33.43 -23.35
C LEU A 43 -11.17 -32.65 -24.65
N THR A 44 -12.38 -32.32 -25.10
CA THR A 44 -12.58 -31.69 -26.40
C THR A 44 -13.49 -30.48 -26.30
N ASN A 45 -12.99 -29.32 -26.74
CA ASN A 45 -13.79 -28.12 -26.94
C ASN A 45 -14.74 -28.25 -28.16
N ARG A 46 -14.93 -29.46 -28.70
CA ARG A 46 -15.68 -29.75 -29.93
C ARG A 46 -17.11 -30.23 -29.63
N HIS A 47 -17.39 -30.69 -28.42
CA HIS A 47 -18.72 -31.16 -27.99
C HIS A 47 -19.60 -30.02 -27.44
N ILE A 48 -19.64 -28.89 -28.16
CA ILE A 48 -20.35 -27.64 -27.78
C ILE A 48 -21.89 -27.78 -27.91
N SER A 49 -22.36 -28.83 -28.57
CA SER A 49 -23.78 -29.08 -28.84
C SER A 49 -24.54 -29.47 -27.56
N GLY A 50 -24.88 -28.48 -26.72
CA GLY A 50 -25.79 -28.63 -25.58
C GLY A 50 -25.32 -27.98 -24.28
N ASP A 51 -24.05 -27.55 -24.20
CA ASP A 51 -23.46 -27.05 -22.97
C ASP A 51 -23.61 -25.52 -22.81
N THR A 52 -24.88 -25.09 -22.73
CA THR A 52 -25.23 -23.67 -22.58
C THR A 52 -24.91 -23.13 -21.19
N GLU A 53 -25.03 -23.97 -20.15
CA GLU A 53 -24.78 -23.57 -18.76
C GLU A 53 -23.28 -23.34 -18.50
N ARG A 54 -22.39 -24.25 -18.92
CA ARG A 54 -20.93 -24.05 -18.77
C ARG A 54 -20.47 -22.81 -19.54
N ARG A 55 -20.95 -22.61 -20.76
CA ARG A 55 -20.57 -21.45 -21.58
C ARG A 55 -21.03 -20.14 -20.95
N ALA A 56 -22.23 -20.11 -20.39
CA ALA A 56 -22.71 -18.95 -19.64
C ALA A 56 -21.81 -18.70 -18.42
N LEU A 57 -21.50 -19.74 -17.65
CA LEU A 57 -20.64 -19.61 -16.47
C LEU A 57 -19.21 -19.14 -16.82
N LEU A 58 -18.62 -19.67 -17.89
CA LEU A 58 -17.31 -19.22 -18.36
C LEU A 58 -17.33 -17.77 -18.85
N SER A 59 -18.41 -17.34 -19.49
CA SER A 59 -18.59 -15.94 -19.88
C SER A 59 -18.69 -15.02 -18.65
N ASP A 60 -19.41 -15.46 -17.62
CA ASP A 60 -19.55 -14.70 -16.37
C ASP A 60 -18.19 -14.61 -15.64
N ILE A 61 -17.43 -15.71 -15.59
CA ILE A 61 -16.07 -15.74 -15.04
C ILE A 61 -15.16 -14.78 -15.79
N GLU A 62 -15.18 -14.77 -17.12
CA GLU A 62 -14.36 -13.86 -17.94
C GLU A 62 -14.63 -12.39 -17.59
N ILE A 63 -15.91 -12.01 -17.46
CA ILE A 63 -16.30 -10.64 -17.08
C ILE A 63 -15.76 -10.30 -15.69
N LYS A 64 -16.01 -11.16 -14.70
CA LYS A 64 -15.59 -10.91 -13.30
C LYS A 64 -14.08 -10.90 -13.13
N LEU A 65 -13.38 -11.74 -13.88
CA LEU A 65 -11.92 -11.82 -13.85
C LEU A 65 -11.29 -10.56 -14.47
N ASN A 66 -11.87 -10.03 -15.55
CA ASN A 66 -11.46 -8.75 -16.12
C ASN A 66 -11.72 -7.58 -15.17
N GLU A 67 -12.87 -7.55 -14.47
CA GLU A 67 -13.14 -6.56 -13.42
C GLU A 67 -12.10 -6.60 -12.30
N PHE A 68 -11.77 -7.81 -11.83
CA PHE A 68 -10.77 -8.01 -10.79
C PHE A 68 -9.38 -7.53 -11.23
N ASN A 69 -8.93 -7.95 -12.42
CA ASN A 69 -7.61 -7.58 -12.95
C ASN A 69 -7.49 -6.07 -13.15
N SER A 70 -8.51 -5.42 -13.73
CA SER A 70 -8.51 -3.98 -13.93
C SER A 70 -8.41 -3.22 -12.60
N LEU A 71 -9.13 -3.68 -11.57
CA LEU A 71 -9.06 -3.08 -10.24
C LEU A 71 -7.69 -3.28 -9.59
N LEU A 72 -7.10 -4.48 -9.72
CA LEU A 72 -5.78 -4.79 -9.20
C LEU A 72 -4.70 -3.92 -9.84
N GLU A 73 -4.70 -3.79 -11.18
CA GLU A 73 -3.80 -2.91 -11.91
C GLU A 73 -3.94 -1.45 -11.46
N SER A 74 -5.17 -0.97 -11.32
CA SER A 74 -5.44 0.39 -10.82
C SER A 74 -4.88 0.59 -9.41
N LEU A 75 -5.06 -0.38 -8.50
CA LEU A 75 -4.53 -0.31 -7.14
C LEU A 75 -3.00 -0.26 -7.15
N LEU A 76 -2.35 -1.15 -7.90
CA LEU A 76 -0.89 -1.16 -7.99
C LEU A 76 -0.35 0.17 -8.53
N ALA A 77 -0.96 0.71 -9.58
CA ALA A 77 -0.61 2.02 -10.12
C ALA A 77 -0.84 3.18 -9.13
N HIS A 78 -1.75 3.04 -8.16
CA HIS A 78 -1.91 4.00 -7.07
C HIS A 78 -0.86 3.82 -5.97
N LEU A 79 -0.47 2.58 -5.67
CA LEU A 79 0.53 2.25 -4.65
C LEU A 79 1.94 2.67 -5.05
N GLU A 80 2.30 2.49 -6.32
CA GLU A 80 3.58 2.93 -6.91
C GLU A 80 3.80 4.43 -6.81
N ARG A 81 2.74 5.21 -6.62
CA ARG A 81 2.87 6.65 -6.48
C ARG A 81 3.59 7.00 -5.18
N PRO A 82 4.50 7.98 -5.25
CA PRO A 82 5.28 8.37 -4.09
C PRO A 82 4.41 9.15 -3.10
N GLU A 83 4.63 8.90 -1.81
CA GLU A 83 4.00 9.64 -0.71
C GLU A 83 4.31 11.14 -0.79
N PRO A 84 3.39 12.04 -0.40
CA PRO A 84 3.66 13.47 -0.37
C PRO A 84 4.69 13.85 0.71
N ASP A 85 5.48 14.89 0.41
CA ASP A 85 6.41 15.47 1.38
C ASP A 85 5.62 16.22 2.48
N GLU A 86 6.13 16.23 3.71
CA GLU A 86 5.51 16.91 4.86
C GLU A 86 5.20 18.39 4.61
N SER A 87 6.06 19.07 3.85
CA SER A 87 5.86 20.48 3.46
C SER A 87 4.61 20.66 2.60
N GLN A 88 4.32 19.71 1.71
CA GLN A 88 3.14 19.72 0.85
C GLN A 88 1.88 19.49 1.68
N ILE A 89 1.92 18.54 2.62
CA ILE A 89 0.82 18.28 3.55
C ILE A 89 0.53 19.52 4.38
N LYS A 90 1.56 20.15 4.96
CA LYS A 90 1.43 21.38 5.76
C LYS A 90 0.87 22.55 4.95
N SER A 91 1.32 22.72 3.72
CA SER A 91 0.81 23.76 2.81
C SER A 91 -0.69 23.59 2.55
N VAL A 92 -1.12 22.37 2.23
CA VAL A 92 -2.54 22.05 2.02
C VAL A 92 -3.34 22.26 3.31
N ARG A 93 -2.83 21.80 4.46
CA ARG A 93 -3.49 21.98 5.77
C ARG A 93 -3.70 23.47 6.08
N ASN A 94 -2.66 24.28 5.96
CA ASN A 94 -2.75 25.73 6.18
C ASN A 94 -3.78 26.39 5.24
N TRP A 95 -3.83 25.96 3.98
CA TRP A 95 -4.81 26.47 3.02
C TRP A 95 -6.24 26.06 3.38
N VAL A 96 -6.46 24.80 3.77
CA VAL A 96 -7.77 24.30 4.22
C VAL A 96 -8.22 25.04 5.49
N ASP A 97 -7.34 25.23 6.46
CA ASP A 97 -7.66 25.93 7.71
C ASP A 97 -7.98 27.42 7.49
N GLY A 98 -7.28 28.06 6.55
CA GLY A 98 -7.45 29.47 6.22
C GLY A 98 -8.68 29.75 5.35
N LYS A 99 -8.99 28.89 4.37
CA LYS A 99 -10.12 29.09 3.45
C LYS A 99 -11.39 28.35 3.87
N ARG A 100 -11.28 27.37 4.75
CA ARG A 100 -12.37 26.48 5.22
C ARG A 100 -13.30 26.01 4.10
N PRO A 101 -12.77 25.44 3.00
CA PRO A 101 -13.58 25.01 1.86
C PRO A 101 -14.43 23.77 2.17
N VAL A 102 -14.11 23.05 3.24
CA VAL A 102 -14.67 21.74 3.60
C VAL A 102 -14.92 21.69 5.11
N VAL A 103 -15.92 20.91 5.55
CA VAL A 103 -16.23 20.73 6.98
C VAL A 103 -15.06 20.05 7.70
N TYR A 104 -14.78 20.47 8.93
CA TYR A 104 -13.64 19.95 9.70
C TYR A 104 -13.62 18.42 9.84
N SER A 105 -14.79 17.79 10.05
CA SER A 105 -14.91 16.31 10.12
C SER A 105 -14.39 15.61 8.86
N GLU A 106 -14.55 16.24 7.70
CA GLU A 106 -14.10 15.73 6.41
C GLU A 106 -12.61 16.02 6.14
N THR A 107 -11.91 16.79 6.98
CA THR A 107 -10.47 17.07 6.84
C THR A 107 -9.57 16.06 7.56
N THR A 108 -10.16 15.16 8.33
CA THR A 108 -9.45 14.13 9.14
C THR A 108 -8.47 13.29 8.33
N PHE A 109 -8.73 13.08 7.03
CA PHE A 109 -7.84 12.32 6.15
C PHE A 109 -6.45 12.96 5.96
N LEU A 110 -6.31 14.28 6.18
CA LEU A 110 -5.01 14.96 6.08
C LEU A 110 -4.05 14.59 7.21
N ASN A 111 -4.52 13.85 8.23
CA ASN A 111 -3.69 13.38 9.34
C ASN A 111 -3.05 12.02 9.05
N ASP A 112 -3.60 11.25 8.12
CA ASP A 112 -3.07 9.95 7.73
C ASP A 112 -2.18 10.09 6.50
N ARG A 113 -0.86 10.12 6.71
CA ARG A 113 0.10 10.23 5.61
C ARG A 113 0.13 8.99 4.71
N SER A 114 -0.17 7.81 5.27
CA SER A 114 -0.09 6.53 4.52
C SER A 114 -1.18 6.44 3.44
N ASP A 115 -2.33 7.06 3.68
CA ASP A 115 -3.47 7.11 2.76
C ASP A 115 -3.37 8.28 1.75
N LEU A 116 -2.28 9.06 1.78
CA LEU A 116 -2.05 10.18 0.88
C LEU A 116 -1.03 9.85 -0.19
N LYS A 117 -1.36 10.18 -1.44
CA LYS A 117 -0.49 9.99 -2.61
C LYS A 117 -0.36 11.27 -3.42
N ARG A 118 0.76 11.37 -4.15
CA ARG A 118 1.00 12.50 -5.06
C ARG A 118 0.28 12.31 -6.39
N ALA A 119 -0.18 13.45 -6.92
CA ALA A 119 -0.78 13.55 -8.26
C ALA A 119 0.22 13.17 -9.37
N ARG A 120 1.49 13.56 -9.21
CA ARG A 120 2.56 13.26 -10.15
C ARG A 120 3.26 11.96 -9.76
N HIS A 121 3.59 11.17 -10.78
CA HIS A 121 4.29 9.89 -10.66
C HIS A 121 5.80 10.08 -10.41
N THR A 122 6.38 11.18 -10.92
CA THR A 122 7.83 11.41 -10.88
C THR A 122 8.25 12.36 -9.77
N MET A 123 9.39 12.03 -9.17
CA MET A 123 10.13 12.86 -8.21
C MET A 123 11.04 13.83 -8.93
N GLU A 124 10.48 14.77 -9.67
CA GLU A 124 11.28 15.90 -10.15
C GLU A 124 11.33 16.97 -9.07
N LYS A 125 12.20 16.75 -8.07
CA LYS A 125 12.72 17.87 -7.27
C LYS A 125 13.65 18.65 -8.19
N GLY A 126 13.19 19.80 -8.68
CA GLY A 126 14.01 20.66 -9.53
C GLY A 126 15.31 21.05 -8.84
N GLY A 127 16.35 21.38 -9.63
CA GLY A 127 17.68 21.72 -9.10
C GLY A 127 17.65 22.83 -8.02
N LEU A 128 16.70 23.77 -8.13
CA LEU A 128 16.48 24.82 -7.14
C LEU A 128 15.95 24.27 -5.80
N GLU A 129 15.06 23.29 -5.81
CA GLU A 129 14.51 22.73 -4.57
C GLU A 129 15.58 21.94 -3.81
N ASN A 130 16.46 21.24 -4.52
CA ASN A 130 17.60 20.56 -3.91
C ASN A 130 18.61 21.56 -3.33
N LEU A 131 18.85 22.68 -4.03
CA LEU A 131 19.71 23.75 -3.54
C LEU A 131 19.12 24.38 -2.27
N LEU A 132 17.83 24.73 -2.27
CA LEU A 132 17.14 25.30 -1.11
C LEU A 132 17.15 24.34 0.08
N ALA A 133 16.90 23.05 -0.15
CA ALA A 133 16.96 22.03 0.90
C ALA A 133 18.35 21.97 1.54
N ARG A 134 19.42 22.08 0.73
CA ARG A 134 20.80 22.11 1.22
C ARG A 134 21.07 23.33 2.11
N TYR A 135 20.67 24.51 1.66
CA TYR A 135 20.84 25.74 2.45
C TYR A 135 20.06 25.72 3.76
N ILE A 136 18.80 25.24 3.75
CA ILE A 136 18.00 25.11 4.98
C ILE A 136 18.68 24.16 6.00
N CYS A 137 19.26 23.05 5.53
CA CYS A 137 20.00 22.14 6.40
C CYS A 137 21.29 22.75 6.96
N GLU A 138 22.01 23.54 6.16
CA GLU A 138 23.22 24.22 6.57
C GLU A 138 22.94 25.28 7.64
N ILE A 139 21.85 26.04 7.48
CA ILE A 139 21.40 27.03 8.48
C ILE A 139 21.03 26.34 9.79
N GLY A 140 20.21 25.28 9.77
CA GLY A 140 19.83 24.56 10.99
C GLY A 140 21.01 23.90 11.72
N ARG A 141 22.05 23.46 10.99
CA ARG A 141 23.31 22.95 11.59
C ARG A 141 24.13 24.06 12.26
N SER A 142 24.09 25.28 11.72
CA SER A 142 24.78 26.43 12.31
C SER A 142 24.12 26.88 13.62
N GLU A 143 22.78 26.87 13.68
CA GLU A 143 22.00 27.17 14.88
C GLU A 143 22.19 26.11 15.98
N SER A 144 22.22 24.83 15.60
CA SER A 144 22.48 23.73 16.56
C SER A 144 23.89 23.81 17.17
N LYS A 145 24.90 24.22 16.39
CA LYS A 145 26.26 24.44 16.90
C LYS A 145 26.35 25.66 17.82
N ALA A 146 25.57 26.70 17.56
CA ALA A 146 25.48 27.88 18.42
C ALA A 146 24.81 27.57 19.78
N HIS A 147 23.79 26.71 19.81
CA HIS A 147 23.19 26.25 21.06
C HIS A 147 24.14 25.35 21.88
N GLN A 148 24.90 24.46 21.23
CA GLN A 148 25.85 23.57 21.91
C GLN A 148 27.10 24.30 22.47
N SER A 149 27.44 25.45 21.90
CA SER A 149 28.53 26.32 22.37
C SER A 149 28.10 27.32 23.47
N LEU A 150 26.80 27.50 23.70
CA LEU A 150 26.30 28.23 24.87
C LEU A 150 26.26 27.35 26.15
N GLU A 151 26.03 26.04 26.04
CA GLU A 151 25.96 25.14 27.22
C GLU A 151 27.32 24.76 27.82
N THR A 152 28.43 24.95 27.10
CA THR A 152 29.79 24.70 27.61
C THR A 152 30.39 25.90 28.35
N GLY A 153 29.65 26.99 28.48
CA GLY A 153 30.11 28.25 29.08
C GLY A 153 29.19 28.78 30.18
N SER A 154 28.77 27.96 31.15
CA SER A 154 28.17 28.47 32.41
C SER A 154 28.21 27.43 33.53
N CYS A 155 29.22 27.53 34.39
CA CYS A 155 29.11 27.11 35.78
C CYS A 155 28.77 28.38 36.58
N LEU A 156 27.62 28.39 37.27
CA LEU A 156 27.40 28.91 38.63
C LEU A 156 25.89 28.89 38.98
N THR A 157 25.50 27.83 39.71
CA THR A 157 24.54 27.75 40.83
C THR A 157 23.05 28.17 40.70
N LEU A 158 22.21 27.13 40.86
CA LEU A 158 21.14 26.93 41.86
C LEU A 158 19.64 27.01 41.46
N SER A 159 18.97 25.87 41.74
CA SER A 159 17.59 25.59 42.18
C SER A 159 16.42 25.57 41.18
N ASP A 160 16.01 24.33 40.90
CA ASP A 160 14.67 23.73 40.88
C ASP A 160 13.51 24.39 40.12
N TYR A 161 12.97 23.68 39.11
CA TYR A 161 11.72 22.92 39.23
C TYR A 161 11.47 22.09 37.95
N HIS A 162 11.44 20.76 38.13
CA HIS A 162 10.62 19.73 37.48
C HIS A 162 10.14 19.91 36.01
N THR A 163 10.55 19.01 35.10
CA THR A 163 9.69 17.95 34.50
C THR A 163 10.26 17.38 33.18
N SER A 164 10.58 16.07 33.25
CA SER A 164 10.50 15.00 32.24
C SER A 164 11.32 15.07 30.93
N CYS A 165 12.40 14.29 30.93
CA CYS A 165 13.17 13.88 29.77
C CYS A 165 12.45 12.76 28.99
N TYR A 166 12.23 12.92 27.69
CA TYR A 166 11.94 11.79 26.80
C TYR A 166 13.24 11.30 26.16
N HIS A 167 13.66 10.10 26.55
CA HIS A 167 14.75 9.35 25.92
C HIS A 167 14.33 8.83 24.54
N PHE A 168 15.12 9.09 23.50
CA PHE A 168 15.06 8.34 22.24
C PHE A 168 16.30 7.45 22.13
N GLY A 169 16.12 6.17 22.47
CA GLY A 169 17.12 5.12 22.34
C GLY A 169 17.30 4.68 20.88
N ARG A 170 18.56 4.57 20.47
CA ARG A 170 19.00 4.11 19.15
C ARG A 170 19.29 2.61 19.24
N ALA A 171 18.49 1.77 18.59
CA ALA A 171 18.78 0.33 18.44
C ALA A 171 19.25 0.05 17.01
N ASN A 172 20.54 -0.28 16.86
CA ASN A 172 21.09 -0.96 15.70
C ASN A 172 20.59 -2.41 15.68
N ARG A 173 20.02 -2.86 14.56
CA ARG A 173 20.00 -4.28 14.18
C ARG A 173 20.23 -4.41 12.67
N SER A 174 21.49 -4.62 12.31
CA SER A 174 21.89 -5.36 11.12
C SER A 174 21.59 -6.84 11.36
N PHE A 175 20.71 -7.44 10.57
CA PHE A 175 20.49 -8.89 10.57
C PHE A 175 20.98 -9.47 9.25
N VAL A 176 21.95 -10.37 9.36
CA VAL A 176 22.53 -11.18 8.28
C VAL A 176 21.84 -12.54 8.31
N LEU A 177 21.25 -12.96 7.20
CA LEU A 177 20.87 -14.36 6.91
C LEU A 177 21.20 -14.57 5.43
N SER A 178 22.38 -15.10 5.10
CA SER A 178 22.67 -16.54 4.96
C SER A 178 21.70 -17.25 4.01
N THR A 179 22.09 -17.29 2.74
CA THR A 179 21.47 -18.11 1.70
C THR A 179 22.14 -19.50 1.68
N ALA A 180 21.36 -20.53 1.98
CA ALA A 180 21.65 -21.91 1.61
C ALA A 180 20.37 -22.52 1.00
N CYS A 181 20.41 -22.83 -0.29
CA CYS A 181 19.51 -23.75 -1.00
C CYS A 181 19.82 -25.21 -0.57
N PRO A 182 18.98 -26.25 -0.81
CA PRO A 182 18.12 -26.43 -2.01
C PRO A 182 16.78 -27.19 -1.84
N ASP A 183 16.04 -27.20 -2.96
CA ASP A 183 15.11 -28.25 -3.45
C ASP A 183 13.73 -28.47 -2.76
N ALA A 184 12.66 -28.08 -3.47
CA ALA A 184 11.44 -28.89 -3.69
C ALA A 184 10.45 -28.10 -4.55
N THR A 185 10.17 -28.66 -5.72
CA THR A 185 9.18 -28.22 -6.70
C THR A 185 7.74 -28.53 -6.26
N LEU A 186 6.79 -27.79 -6.87
CA LEU A 186 5.36 -28.10 -7.01
C LEU A 186 4.47 -27.91 -5.76
N HIS A 187 3.96 -26.69 -5.54
CA HIS A 187 2.57 -26.40 -5.08
C HIS A 187 2.25 -24.89 -4.84
N HIS A 188 2.91 -23.93 -5.53
CA HIS A 188 2.94 -22.54 -5.04
C HIS A 188 2.13 -21.46 -5.76
N CYS A 189 1.27 -21.76 -6.75
CA CYS A 189 0.57 -20.67 -7.47
C CYS A 189 -0.57 -19.99 -6.68
N GLY A 190 -1.24 -20.65 -5.74
CA GLY A 190 -2.33 -20.04 -4.94
C GLY A 190 -1.87 -19.33 -3.66
N LEU A 191 -0.85 -19.88 -2.99
CA LEU A 191 -0.35 -19.30 -1.73
C LEU A 191 0.41 -17.98 -1.92
N HIS A 192 0.99 -17.75 -3.10
CA HIS A 192 1.85 -16.59 -3.29
C HIS A 192 1.06 -15.27 -3.34
N VAL A 193 -0.16 -15.29 -3.91
CA VAL A 193 -1.06 -14.14 -3.96
C VAL A 193 -1.63 -13.84 -2.56
N HIS A 194 -2.00 -14.88 -1.81
CA HIS A 194 -2.46 -14.74 -0.42
C HIS A 194 -1.34 -14.21 0.49
N LEU A 195 -0.10 -14.66 0.31
CA LEU A 195 1.07 -14.17 1.04
C LEU A 195 1.40 -12.71 0.71
N LEU A 196 1.34 -12.30 -0.57
CA LEU A 196 1.57 -10.91 -0.97
C LEU A 196 0.51 -9.96 -0.41
N ILE A 197 -0.76 -10.37 -0.41
CA ILE A 197 -1.85 -9.56 0.17
C ILE A 197 -1.74 -9.53 1.71
N SER A 198 -1.37 -10.64 2.35
CA SER A 198 -1.15 -10.68 3.80
C SER A 198 0.05 -9.85 4.25
N ALA A 199 1.13 -9.81 3.45
CA ALA A 199 2.27 -8.93 3.71
C ALA A 199 1.91 -7.45 3.52
N LEU A 200 1.12 -7.11 2.49
CA LEU A 200 0.56 -5.77 2.31
C LEU A 200 -0.41 -5.35 3.43
N LEU A 201 -1.11 -6.30 4.06
CA LEU A 201 -1.96 -6.06 5.22
C LEU A 201 -1.18 -5.95 6.54
N ALA A 202 -0.03 -6.60 6.66
CA ALA A 202 0.83 -6.54 7.84
C ALA A 202 1.52 -5.17 8.01
N ASP A 203 1.75 -4.44 6.91
CA ASP A 203 2.31 -3.07 6.93
C ASP A 203 1.24 -1.97 7.16
N VAL A 204 -0.05 -2.32 7.20
CA VAL A 204 -1.19 -1.38 7.31
C VAL A 204 -1.88 -1.44 8.68
N VAL A 205 -1.47 -2.34 9.58
CA VAL A 205 -1.95 -2.45 10.98
C VAL A 205 -0.89 -1.93 11.93
#